data_AF-J9CQY2-F1
#
_entry.id   AF-J9CQY2-F1
#
_cell.length_a   1.000
_cell.length_b   1.000
_cell.length_c   1.000
_cell.angle_alpha   90.00
_cell.angle_beta   90.00
_cell.angle_gamma   90.00
#
_symmetry.space_group_name_H-M   'P 1'
#
loop_
_entity.id
_entity.type
_entity.pdbx_description
1 polymer ?
#
loop_
_entity_poly.entity_id
_entity_poly.type
_entity_poly.pdbx_seq_one_letter_code
_entity_poly.pdbx_strand_id
1 'polypeptide(L)' 'MRVLPGMPKANVQSRIILAPEHAKRLLRALQDNVDKYERVFGSIRMPEEMVYPTIPGVQGEA' A
#
# COMPACT_ATOMS: atom_id res chain seq x y z
N MET A 1 9.22 -22.90 2.45
CA MET A 1 9.41 -21.51 2.91
C MET A 1 10.07 -21.55 4.29
N ARG A 2 11.39 -21.37 4.36
CA ARG A 2 12.16 -21.36 5.61
C ARG A 2 12.32 -19.90 6.01
N VAL A 3 11.50 -19.44 6.95
CA VAL A 3 11.63 -18.09 7.53
C VAL A 3 12.87 -18.08 8.41
N LEU A 4 13.86 -17.26 8.05
CA LEU A 4 15.03 -16.97 8.87
C LEU A 4 14.56 -16.26 10.16
N PRO A 5 14.95 -16.73 11.36
CA PRO A 5 14.60 -16.04 12.60
C PRO A 5 15.48 -14.78 12.73
N GLY A 6 14.85 -13.60 12.83
CA GLY A 6 15.57 -12.33 12.99
C GLY A 6 14.90 -11.10 12.39
N MET A 7 13.84 -11.26 11.57
CA MET A 7 13.12 -10.10 11.05
C MET A 7 12.21 -9.52 12.15
N PRO A 8 12.39 -8.25 12.56
CA PRO A 8 11.55 -7.66 13.60
C PRO A 8 10.11 -7.64 13.10
N LYS A 9 9.25 -8.34 13.84
CA LYS A 9 7.80 -8.33 13.61
C LYS A 9 7.35 -6.87 13.62
N ALA A 10 6.79 -6.38 12.51
CA ALA A 10 6.41 -4.98 12.37
C ALA A 10 5.56 -4.55 13.58
N ASN A 11 5.99 -3.51 14.30
CA ASN A 11 5.27 -3.00 15.46
C ASN A 11 3.94 -2.42 14.99
N VAL A 12 2.85 -2.83 15.64
CA VAL A 12 1.52 -2.28 15.36
C VAL A 12 1.48 -0.85 15.86
N GLN A 13 1.60 0.12 14.95
CA GLN A 13 1.60 1.54 15.32
C GLN A 13 0.20 2.05 15.68
N SER A 14 -0.83 1.53 15.03
CA SER A 14 -2.21 1.93 15.30
C SER A 14 -3.20 0.81 14.96
N ARG A 15 -4.32 0.79 15.68
CA ARG A 15 -5.48 -0.07 15.41
C ARG A 15 -6.72 0.81 15.39
N ILE A 16 -7.58 0.60 14.40
CA ILE A 16 -8.87 1.29 14.31
C ILE A 16 -9.96 0.23 14.57
N ILE A 17 -10.83 0.49 15.55
CA ILE A 17 -11.94 -0.40 15.93
C ILE A 17 -13.24 0.30 15.62
N LEU A 18 -14.13 -0.37 14.89
CA LEU A 18 -15.38 0.16 14.37
C LEU A 18 -16.51 -0.83 14.65
N ALA A 19 -17.73 -0.34 14.85
CA ALA A 19 -18.91 -1.18 14.68
C ALA A 19 -19.06 -1.61 13.20
N PRO A 20 -19.58 -2.81 12.90
CA PRO A 20 -19.68 -3.31 11.52
C PRO A 20 -20.45 -2.37 10.57
N GLU A 21 -21.49 -1.72 11.08
CA GLU A 21 -22.30 -0.76 10.32
C GLU A 21 -21.49 0.48 9.91
N HIS A 22 -20.68 0.99 10.82
CA HIS A 22 -19.82 2.15 10.58
C HIS A 22 -18.72 1.82 9.56
N ALA A 23 -18.15 0.62 9.63
CA ALA A 23 -17.19 0.15 8.64
C ALA A 23 -17.79 0.14 7.23
N LYS A 24 -19.01 -0.37 7.08
CA LYS A 24 -19.71 -0.41 5.79
C LYS A 24 -20.01 0.97 5.23
N ARG A 25 -20.42 1.92 6.09
CA ARG A 25 -20.64 3.31 5.70
C ARG A 25 -19.34 3.99 5.27
N LEU A 26 -18.26 3.79 6.04
CA LEU A 26 -16.95 4.35 5.73
C LEU A 26 -16.42 3.83 4.39
N LEU A 27 -16.50 2.52 4.15
CA LEU A 27 -16.05 1.90 2.89
C LEU A 27 -16.74 2.54 1.68
N ARG A 28 -18.06 2.68 1.72
CA ARG A 28 -18.84 3.29 0.63
C ARG A 28 -18.45 4.75 0.41
N ALA A 29 -18.33 5.53 1.49
CA ALA A 29 -17.92 6.92 1.40
C ALA A 29 -16.51 7.09 0.83
N LEU A 30 -15.57 6.22 1.21
CA LEU A 30 -14.22 6.21 0.67
C LEU A 30 -14.22 5.90 -0.82
N GLN A 31 -14.97 4.88 -1.25
CA GLN A 31 -15.08 4.52 -2.66
C GLN A 31 -15.63 5.67 -3.51
N ASP A 32 -16.74 6.29 -3.06
CA ASP A 32 -17.32 7.44 -3.75
C ASP A 32 -16.35 8.63 -3.84
N ASN A 33 -15.54 8.85 -2.80
CA ASN A 33 -14.57 9.92 -2.76
C ASN A 33 -13.36 9.65 -3.67
N VAL A 34 -12.89 8.40 -3.73
CA VAL A 34 -11.82 7.98 -4.65
C VAL A 34 -12.29 8.15 -6.10
N ASP A 35 -13.47 7.64 -6.44
CA ASP A 35 -14.01 7.74 -7.80
C ASP A 35 -14.14 9.21 -8.26
N LYS A 36 -14.61 10.09 -7.36
CA LYS A 36 -14.69 11.53 -7.63
C LYS A 36 -13.31 12.15 -7.82
N TYR A 37 -12.35 11.79 -6.98
CA TYR A 37 -10.98 12.26 -7.10
C TYR A 37 -10.38 11.84 -8.44
N GLU A 38 -10.49 10.56 -8.80
CA GLU A 38 -9.90 10.03 -10.04
C GLU A 38 -10.52 10.63 -11.30
N ARG A 39 -11.81 10.97 -11.28
CA ARG A 39 -12.45 11.68 -12.40
C ARG A 39 -11.91 13.09 -12.62
N VAL A 40 -11.46 13.77 -11.57
CA VAL A 40 -10.98 15.16 -11.63
C VAL A 40 -9.47 15.21 -11.86
N PHE A 41 -8.70 14.34 -11.21
CA PHE A 41 -7.24 14.39 -11.17
C PHE A 41 -6.55 13.26 -11.93
N GLY A 42 -7.31 12.28 -12.44
CA GLY A 42 -6.78 11.07 -13.08
C GLY A 42 -6.54 9.93 -12.06
N SER A 43 -6.24 8.74 -12.57
CA SER A 43 -6.09 7.53 -11.74
C SER A 43 -4.97 7.65 -10.70
N ILE A 44 -5.25 7.15 -9.50
CA ILE A 44 -4.28 7.06 -8.40
C ILE A 44 -3.26 5.98 -8.74
N ARG A 45 -1.97 6.35 -8.80
CA ARG A 45 -0.88 5.40 -9.03
C ARG A 45 -0.52 4.67 -7.75
N MET A 46 -0.54 3.35 -7.77
CA MET A 46 -0.14 2.56 -6.59
C MET A 46 1.37 2.33 -6.58
N PRO A 47 2.03 2.28 -5.41
CA PRO A 47 3.48 2.06 -5.33
C PRO A 47 3.94 0.72 -5.95
N GLU A 48 3.08 -0.30 -5.96
CA GLU A 48 3.37 -1.57 -6.64
C GLU A 48 3.44 -1.45 -8.17
N GLU A 49 2.86 -0.40 -8.76
CA GLU A 49 3.00 -0.09 -10.20
C GLU A 49 4.29 0.68 -10.50
N MET A 50 4.97 1.22 -9.48
CA MET A 50 6.32 1.77 -9.62
C MET A 50 7.31 0.62 -9.67
N VAL A 51 7.45 0.03 -10.85
CA VAL A 51 8.61 -0.79 -11.19
C VAL A 51 9.83 0.12 -11.11
N TYR A 52 10.56 0.07 -10.00
CA TYR A 52 11.89 0.65 -9.94
C TYR A 52 12.72 -0.04 -11.01
N PRO A 53 13.30 0.69 -11.99
CA PRO A 53 14.21 0.06 -12.93
C PRO A 53 15.38 -0.48 -12.12
N THR A 54 15.43 -1.80 -11.98
CA THR A 54 16.61 -2.50 -11.47
C THR A 54 17.69 -2.24 -12.50
N ILE A 55 18.61 -1.31 -12.21
CA ILE A 55 19.76 -1.03 -13.07
C ILE A 55 20.63 -2.31 -13.06
N PRO A 56 20.70 -3.10 -14.14
CA PRO A 56 21.57 -4.26 -14.18
C PRO A 56 22.92 -3.78 -14.70
N GLY A 57 23.91 -3.60 -13.81
CA GLY A 57 25.25 -3.31 -14.32
C GLY A 57 26.33 -2.74 -13.41
N VAL A 58 26.17 -2.65 -12.09
CA VAL A 58 27.32 -2.36 -11.22
C VAL A 58 27.96 -3.67 -10.78
N GLN A 59 28.57 -4.38 -11.74
CA GLN A 59 29.62 -5.34 -11.40
C GLN A 59 30.87 -4.51 -11.11
N GLY A 60 31.26 -4.45 -9.83
CA GLY A 60 32.51 -3.84 -9.42
C GLY A 60 33.67 -4.62 -10.03
N GLU A 61 34.49 -3.93 -10.80
CA GLU A 61 35.83 -4.39 -11.17
C GLU A 61 36.67 -4.43 -9.88
N ALA A 62 37.22 -5.60 -9.59
CA ALA A 62 38.28 -5.81 -8.62
C ALA A 62 39.57 -6.10 -9.38
#